data_AF-A0A821XZU8-F1
#
_entry.id   AF-A0A821XZU8-F1
#
_cell.length_a   1.000
_cell.length_b   1.000
_cell.length_c   1.000
_cell.angle_alpha   90.00
_cell.angle_beta   90.00
_cell.angle_gamma   90.00
#
_symmetry.space_group_name_H-M   'P 1'
#
loop_
_entity.id
_entity.type
_entity.pdbx_description
1 polymer ?
#
loop_
_entity_poly.entity_id
_entity_poly.type
_entity_poly.pdbx_seq_one_letter_code
_entity_poly.pdbx_strand_id
1 'polypeptide(L)'
;NDLEIPIPNYFVLERAQAIEKRERLLGQILARMTLDNENQETSGIMTMDDAIRIIQSHERARQGRLRAKQIGELRLNDQRARQRANMGESKMDKILAATIIQKYYRRYVVRREVKKFREEEYMFLGMAMPTFHKDPLKRLLADVRAHEDERRKRQEKHEITYQQALIATREKIKQTEGPDMKERLQEQIRQWFIECRNVSQKFPDFPDEDDGGSNKIFEKKTVEEIQEELDAKLESKGGKGDKKGKKGKKGKKEKKGKKGKKGKKKKKGGDDEEGWTLPESQFVTEMIKPSTQTYQSFWETRDEA
;
A
#
# COMPACT_ATOMS: atom_id res chain seq x y z
N ASN A 1 -27.98 13.94 1.70
CA ASN A 1 -27.44 12.82 0.90
C ASN A 1 -25.95 12.95 0.90
N ASP A 2 -25.29 12.34 1.89
CA ASP A 2 -23.83 12.34 1.95
C ASP A 2 -23.32 11.40 0.86
N LEU A 3 -22.49 11.94 -0.03
CA LEU A 3 -21.92 11.22 -1.15
C LEU A 3 -20.76 10.37 -0.60
N GLU A 4 -20.98 9.06 -0.43
CA GLU A 4 -19.90 8.15 -0.04
C GLU A 4 -18.94 7.97 -1.22
N ILE A 5 -17.79 8.63 -1.15
CA ILE A 5 -16.72 8.47 -2.13
C ILE A 5 -15.93 7.21 -1.75
N PRO A 6 -15.89 6.16 -2.62
CA PRO A 6 -15.15 4.95 -2.32
C PRO A 6 -13.65 5.23 -2.30
N ILE A 7 -12.95 4.61 -1.35
CA ILE A 7 -11.49 4.73 -1.24
C ILE A 7 -10.85 4.09 -2.47
N PRO A 8 -9.95 4.81 -3.18
CA PRO A 8 -9.25 4.25 -4.33
C PRO A 8 -8.46 2.98 -3.99
N ASN A 9 -8.53 1.98 -4.86
CA ASN A 9 -7.98 0.64 -4.61
C ASN A 9 -6.46 0.64 -4.36
N TYR A 10 -5.69 1.57 -4.93
CA TYR A 10 -4.24 1.61 -4.74
C TYR A 10 -3.83 1.82 -3.27
N PHE A 11 -4.61 2.56 -2.47
CA PHE A 11 -4.33 2.74 -1.04
C PHE A 11 -4.41 1.43 -0.26
N VAL A 12 -5.34 0.55 -0.63
CA VAL A 12 -5.51 -0.77 -0.02
C VAL A 12 -4.44 -1.73 -0.53
N LEU A 13 -4.14 -1.67 -1.84
CA LEU A 13 -3.22 -2.61 -2.49
C LEU A 13 -1.75 -2.34 -2.14
N GLU A 14 -1.27 -1.09 -2.21
CA GLU A 14 0.12 -0.76 -1.87
C GLU A 14 0.42 -0.96 -0.39
N ARG A 15 -0.58 -0.72 0.47
CA ARG A 15 -0.46 -0.93 1.91
C ARG A 15 -0.93 -2.32 2.33
N ALA A 16 -1.19 -3.23 1.41
CA ALA A 16 -1.75 -4.55 1.73
C ALA A 16 -0.92 -5.29 2.78
N GLN A 17 0.41 -5.30 2.65
CA GLN A 17 1.30 -5.92 3.63
C GLN A 17 1.24 -5.22 5.00
N ALA A 18 1.08 -3.90 5.04
CA ALA A 18 0.98 -3.14 6.28
C ALA A 18 -0.39 -3.36 6.96
N ILE A 19 -1.45 -3.44 6.16
CA ILE A 19 -2.81 -3.76 6.60
C ILE A 19 -2.83 -5.19 7.14
N GLU A 20 -2.28 -6.17 6.44
CA GLU A 20 -2.20 -7.56 6.90
C GLU A 20 -1.41 -7.69 8.21
N LYS A 21 -0.27 -7.00 8.33
CA LYS A 21 0.49 -6.93 9.60
C LYS A 21 -0.34 -6.32 10.73
N ARG A 22 -1.09 -5.26 10.44
CA ARG A 22 -1.97 -4.60 11.41
C ARG A 22 -3.15 -5.49 11.78
N GLU A 23 -3.76 -6.19 10.83
CA GLU A 23 -4.83 -7.16 11.07
C GLU A 23 -4.34 -8.31 11.94
N ARG A 24 -3.15 -8.85 11.68
CA ARG A 24 -2.53 -9.86 12.53
C ARG A 24 -2.28 -9.34 13.94
N LEU A 25 -1.76 -8.11 14.08
CA LEU A 25 -1.55 -7.47 15.38
C LEU A 25 -2.88 -7.25 16.13
N LEU A 26 -3.89 -6.74 15.44
CA LEU A 26 -5.23 -6.55 15.98
C LEU A 26 -5.84 -7.89 16.39
N GLY A 27 -5.68 -8.94 15.58
CA GLY A 27 -6.12 -10.29 15.93
C GLY A 27 -5.45 -10.82 17.19
N GLN A 28 -4.15 -10.55 17.39
CA GLN A 28 -3.43 -10.90 18.62
C GLN A 28 -3.91 -10.08 19.82
N ILE A 29 -4.13 -8.78 19.65
CA ILE A 29 -4.66 -7.90 20.70
C ILE A 29 -6.08 -8.32 21.07
N LEU A 30 -6.93 -8.59 20.09
CA LEU A 30 -8.30 -9.04 20.28
C LEU A 30 -8.30 -10.41 20.95
N ALA A 31 -7.46 -11.36 20.54
CA ALA A 31 -7.36 -12.66 21.22
C ALA A 31 -6.96 -12.50 22.69
N ARG A 32 -6.04 -11.57 23.00
CA ARG A 32 -5.65 -11.24 24.36
C ARG A 32 -6.77 -10.53 25.14
N MET A 33 -7.46 -9.60 24.51
CA MET A 33 -8.60 -8.89 25.09
C MET A 33 -9.83 -9.79 25.25
N THR A 34 -10.06 -10.78 24.39
CA THR A 34 -11.16 -11.74 24.56
C THR A 34 -10.90 -12.66 25.74
N LEU A 35 -9.64 -12.99 26.02
CA LEU A 35 -9.27 -13.68 27.27
C LEU A 35 -9.53 -12.80 28.50
N ASP A 36 -9.38 -11.47 28.37
CA ASP A 36 -9.68 -10.51 29.45
C ASP A 36 -11.19 -10.16 29.54
N ASN A 37 -11.93 -10.23 28.42
CA ASN A 37 -13.34 -9.84 28.27
C ASN A 37 -14.34 -10.97 28.54
N GLU A 38 -13.92 -12.24 28.69
CA GLU A 38 -14.80 -13.26 29.30
C GLU A 38 -15.27 -12.86 30.71
N ASN A 39 -14.59 -11.89 31.36
CA ASN A 39 -14.96 -11.36 32.68
C ASN A 39 -15.69 -10.00 32.65
N GLN A 40 -15.87 -9.37 31.48
CA GLN A 40 -16.58 -8.10 31.36
C GLN A 40 -17.51 -8.14 30.14
N GLU A 41 -18.60 -8.90 30.28
CA GLU A 41 -19.79 -8.62 29.51
C GLU A 41 -20.22 -7.18 29.81
N THR A 42 -20.07 -6.29 28.86
CA THR A 42 -20.80 -5.03 28.84
C THR A 42 -22.25 -5.36 28.52
N SER A 43 -22.94 -5.86 29.54
CA SER A 43 -24.38 -6.03 29.54
C SER A 43 -24.99 -4.64 29.40
N GLY A 44 -25.23 -4.20 28.16
CA GLY A 44 -26.29 -3.22 27.91
C GLY A 44 -27.53 -3.78 28.59
N ILE A 45 -27.99 -3.13 29.65
CA ILE A 45 -29.08 -3.62 30.50
C ILE A 45 -30.33 -3.68 29.62
N MET A 46 -30.59 -4.85 29.06
CA MET A 46 -31.85 -5.13 28.36
C MET A 46 -32.94 -5.06 29.42
N THR A 47 -33.88 -4.13 29.27
CA THR A 47 -35.01 -4.09 30.19
C THR A 47 -35.82 -5.37 30.03
N MET A 48 -36.45 -5.83 31.12
CA MET A 48 -37.26 -7.05 31.10
C MET A 48 -38.35 -6.99 30.02
N ASP A 49 -38.93 -5.81 29.79
CA ASP A 49 -39.94 -5.58 28.76
C ASP A 49 -39.39 -5.71 27.33
N ASP A 50 -38.15 -5.28 27.10
CA ASP A 50 -37.49 -5.46 25.80
C ASP A 50 -37.20 -6.94 25.55
N ALA A 51 -36.74 -7.67 26.56
CA ALA A 51 -36.53 -9.11 26.48
C ALA A 51 -37.85 -9.85 26.16
N ILE A 52 -38.94 -9.52 26.86
CA ILE A 52 -40.26 -10.10 26.63
C ILE A 52 -40.74 -9.80 25.20
N ARG A 53 -40.61 -8.56 24.71
CA ARG A 53 -41.01 -8.19 23.35
C ARG A 53 -40.25 -8.96 22.27
N ILE A 54 -38.95 -9.15 22.45
CA ILE A 54 -38.11 -9.92 21.53
C ILE A 54 -38.52 -11.39 21.53
N ILE A 55 -38.74 -11.99 22.70
CA ILE A 55 -39.17 -13.39 22.81
C ILE A 55 -40.54 -13.60 22.14
N GLN A 56 -41.50 -12.71 22.41
CA GLN A 56 -42.84 -12.81 21.84
C GLN A 56 -42.89 -12.54 20.32
N SER A 57 -42.05 -11.64 19.81
CA SER A 57 -41.97 -11.37 18.37
C SER A 57 -41.36 -12.58 17.64
N HIS A 58 -40.30 -13.17 18.19
CA HIS A 58 -39.69 -14.37 17.64
C HIS A 58 -40.60 -15.59 17.73
N GLU A 59 -41.32 -15.80 18.83
CA GLU A 59 -42.26 -16.93 18.94
C GLU A 59 -43.44 -16.76 17.98
N ARG A 60 -43.99 -15.54 17.82
CA ARG A 60 -45.01 -15.26 16.79
C ARG A 60 -44.48 -15.54 15.38
N ALA A 61 -43.25 -15.12 15.08
CA ALA A 61 -42.64 -15.38 13.78
C ALA A 61 -42.38 -16.88 13.55
N ARG A 62 -41.94 -17.63 14.57
CA ARG A 62 -41.73 -19.08 14.52
C ARG A 62 -43.05 -19.80 14.25
N GLN A 63 -44.10 -19.45 14.99
CA GLN A 63 -45.44 -20.02 14.79
C GLN A 63 -46.01 -19.65 13.43
N GLY A 64 -45.80 -18.43 12.95
CA GLY A 64 -46.20 -17.99 11.62
C GLY A 64 -45.55 -18.84 10.52
N ARG A 65 -44.23 -19.07 10.61
CA ARG A 65 -43.51 -19.95 9.67
C ARG A 65 -44.02 -21.39 9.72
N LEU A 66 -44.25 -21.93 10.92
CA LEU A 66 -44.75 -23.30 11.09
C LEU A 66 -46.15 -23.47 10.48
N ARG A 67 -47.07 -22.53 10.78
CA ARG A 67 -48.43 -22.53 10.22
C ARG A 67 -48.42 -22.34 8.70
N ALA A 68 -47.59 -21.45 8.17
CA ALA A 68 -47.46 -21.24 6.73
C ALA A 68 -46.99 -22.51 6.01
N LYS A 69 -46.02 -23.24 6.59
CA LYS A 69 -45.57 -24.52 6.06
C LYS A 69 -46.70 -25.55 6.05
N GLN A 70 -47.41 -25.71 7.17
CA GLN A 70 -48.53 -26.64 7.30
C GLN A 70 -49.67 -26.31 6.31
N ILE A 71 -50.05 -25.04 6.19
CA ILE A 71 -51.09 -24.60 5.25
C ILE A 71 -50.63 -24.81 3.80
N GLY A 72 -49.35 -24.57 3.49
CA GLY A 72 -48.78 -24.84 2.18
C GLY A 72 -48.86 -26.32 1.81
N GLU A 73 -48.49 -27.22 2.73
CA GLU A 73 -48.58 -28.67 2.56
C GLU A 73 -50.05 -29.14 2.39
N LEU A 74 -50.97 -28.62 3.22
CA LEU A 74 -52.41 -28.88 3.09
C LEU A 74 -52.96 -28.47 1.73
N ARG A 75 -52.63 -27.27 1.24
CA ARG A 75 -53.05 -26.79 -0.08
C ARG A 75 -52.51 -27.67 -1.21
N LEU A 76 -51.24 -28.07 -1.14
CA LEU A 76 -50.63 -28.94 -2.15
C LEU A 76 -51.26 -30.33 -2.15
N ASN A 77 -51.54 -30.89 -0.97
CA ASN A 77 -52.21 -32.17 -0.85
C ASN A 77 -53.66 -32.11 -1.32
N ASP A 78 -54.41 -31.05 -0.99
CA ASP A 78 -55.78 -30.85 -1.49
C ASP A 78 -55.79 -30.69 -3.02
N GLN A 79 -54.84 -29.93 -3.58
CA GLN A 79 -54.69 -29.82 -5.03
C GLN A 79 -54.40 -31.18 -5.68
N ARG A 80 -53.49 -31.99 -5.10
CA ARG A 80 -53.22 -33.36 -5.58
C ARG A 80 -54.45 -34.26 -5.42
N ALA A 81 -55.20 -34.15 -4.33
CA ALA A 81 -56.41 -34.93 -4.08
C ALA A 81 -57.49 -34.61 -5.10
N ARG A 82 -57.71 -33.32 -5.40
CA ARG A 82 -58.60 -32.87 -6.49
C ARG A 82 -58.14 -33.38 -7.85
N GLN A 83 -56.84 -33.32 -8.15
CA GLN A 83 -56.30 -33.89 -9.38
C GLN A 83 -56.52 -35.41 -9.47
N ARG A 84 -56.33 -36.16 -8.38
CA ARG A 84 -56.59 -37.61 -8.33
C ARG A 84 -58.08 -37.92 -8.47
N ALA A 85 -58.96 -37.13 -7.85
CA ALA A 85 -60.40 -37.27 -7.98
C ALA A 85 -60.86 -36.99 -9.44
N ASN A 86 -60.29 -35.96 -10.08
CA ASN A 86 -60.62 -35.60 -11.46
C ASN A 86 -60.05 -36.58 -12.50
N MET A 87 -58.87 -37.16 -12.26
CA MET A 87 -58.21 -38.10 -13.19
C MET A 87 -58.60 -39.56 -12.96
N GLY A 88 -59.32 -39.87 -11.87
CA GLY A 88 -59.61 -41.23 -11.44
C GLY A 88 -58.36 -42.01 -11.00
N GLU A 89 -58.57 -43.20 -10.45
CA GLU A 89 -57.47 -44.14 -10.17
C GLU A 89 -56.90 -44.64 -11.50
N SER A 90 -55.63 -44.29 -11.79
CA SER A 90 -54.96 -44.73 -13.00
C SER A 90 -54.80 -46.26 -12.96
N LYS A 91 -55.67 -46.97 -13.69
CA LYS A 91 -55.64 -48.44 -13.86
C LYS A 91 -54.51 -48.89 -14.81
N MET A 92 -53.43 -48.12 -14.90
CA MET A 92 -52.28 -48.53 -15.71
C MET A 92 -51.56 -49.67 -15.01
N ASP A 93 -51.35 -50.76 -15.76
CA ASP A 93 -50.57 -51.89 -15.27
C ASP A 93 -49.16 -51.43 -14.85
N LYS A 94 -48.66 -51.96 -13.74
CA LYS A 94 -47.42 -51.52 -13.11
C LYS A 94 -46.22 -51.72 -14.04
N ILE A 95 -46.23 -52.81 -14.82
CA ILE A 95 -45.16 -53.13 -15.77
C ILE A 95 -45.18 -52.14 -16.94
N LEU A 96 -46.37 -51.80 -17.46
CA LEU A 96 -46.54 -50.81 -18.52
C LEU A 96 -46.10 -49.40 -18.05
N ALA A 97 -46.51 -49.00 -16.83
CA ALA A 97 -46.09 -47.74 -16.23
C ALA A 97 -44.57 -47.67 -16.05
N ALA A 98 -43.93 -48.73 -15.54
CA ALA A 98 -42.48 -48.82 -15.42
C ALA A 98 -41.77 -48.70 -16.77
N THR A 99 -42.31 -49.36 -17.80
CA THR A 99 -41.77 -49.30 -19.17
C THR A 99 -41.83 -47.89 -19.75
N ILE A 100 -42.93 -47.17 -19.51
CA ILE A 100 -43.09 -45.77 -19.95
C ILE A 100 -42.07 -44.88 -19.24
N ILE A 101 -41.95 -44.99 -17.91
CA ILE A 101 -40.98 -44.21 -17.11
C ILE A 101 -39.55 -44.47 -17.60
N GLN A 102 -39.18 -45.75 -17.77
CA GLN A 102 -37.86 -46.13 -18.26
C GLN A 102 -37.59 -45.60 -19.67
N LYS A 103 -38.57 -45.65 -20.58
CA LYS A 103 -38.47 -45.10 -21.94
C LYS A 103 -38.17 -43.60 -21.90
N TYR A 104 -38.91 -42.82 -21.11
CA TYR A 104 -38.70 -41.39 -21.00
C TYR A 104 -37.37 -41.05 -20.32
N TYR A 105 -36.98 -41.80 -19.30
CA TYR A 105 -35.70 -41.62 -18.62
C TYR A 105 -34.51 -41.89 -19.57
N ARG A 106 -34.51 -43.04 -20.25
CA ARG A 106 -33.46 -43.38 -21.25
C ARG A 106 -33.37 -42.32 -22.34
N ARG A 107 -34.53 -41.86 -22.86
CA ARG A 107 -34.59 -40.76 -23.83
C ARG A 107 -33.99 -39.47 -23.29
N TYR A 108 -34.28 -39.11 -22.04
CA TYR A 108 -33.74 -37.91 -21.41
C TYR A 108 -32.22 -37.99 -21.24
N VAL A 109 -31.70 -39.12 -20.76
CA VAL A 109 -30.26 -39.36 -20.59
C VAL A 109 -29.53 -39.22 -21.93
N VAL A 110 -29.98 -39.96 -22.95
CA VAL A 110 -29.37 -39.93 -24.29
C VAL A 110 -29.45 -38.54 -24.91
N ARG A 111 -30.60 -37.84 -24.81
CA ARG A 111 -30.72 -36.47 -25.34
C ARG A 111 -29.78 -35.49 -24.67
N ARG A 112 -29.58 -35.64 -23.36
CA ARG A 112 -28.66 -34.79 -22.60
C ARG A 112 -27.21 -35.05 -23.02
N GLU A 113 -26.83 -36.30 -23.22
CA GLU A 113 -25.49 -36.68 -23.70
C GLU A 113 -25.26 -36.22 -25.14
N VAL A 114 -26.19 -36.50 -26.06
CA VAL A 114 -26.09 -36.05 -27.47
C VAL A 114 -26.03 -34.53 -27.56
N LYS A 115 -26.75 -33.79 -26.70
CA LYS A 115 -26.65 -32.34 -26.65
C LYS A 115 -25.25 -31.88 -26.26
N LYS A 116 -24.65 -32.50 -25.23
CA LYS A 116 -23.27 -32.21 -24.82
C LYS A 116 -22.27 -32.54 -25.92
N PHE A 117 -22.33 -33.76 -26.48
CA PHE A 117 -21.45 -34.14 -27.59
C PHE A 117 -21.57 -33.21 -28.79
N ARG A 118 -22.79 -32.74 -29.12
CA ARG A 118 -22.99 -31.76 -30.19
C ARG A 118 -22.36 -30.41 -29.86
N GLU A 119 -22.50 -29.93 -28.62
CA GLU A 119 -21.87 -28.69 -28.16
C GLU A 119 -20.34 -28.80 -28.19
N GLU A 120 -19.80 -29.92 -27.72
CA GLU A 120 -18.36 -30.25 -27.77
C GLU A 120 -17.84 -30.34 -29.20
N GLU A 121 -18.58 -30.99 -30.10
CA GLU A 121 -18.22 -31.08 -31.51
C GLU A 121 -18.28 -29.71 -32.21
N TYR A 122 -19.27 -28.87 -31.90
CA TYR A 122 -19.31 -27.50 -32.40
C TYR A 122 -18.15 -26.65 -31.89
N MET A 123 -17.70 -26.87 -30.65
CA MET A 123 -16.49 -26.24 -30.12
C MET A 123 -15.23 -26.77 -30.82
N PHE A 124 -15.14 -28.08 -31.03
CA PHE A 124 -14.01 -28.72 -31.71
C PHE A 124 -13.87 -28.27 -33.17
N LEU A 125 -14.98 -28.19 -33.91
CA LEU A 125 -15.03 -27.71 -35.30
C LEU A 125 -14.95 -26.17 -35.41
N GLY A 126 -14.91 -25.45 -34.29
CA GLY A 126 -14.84 -23.97 -34.28
C GLY A 126 -16.12 -23.24 -34.70
N MET A 127 -17.25 -23.95 -34.83
CA MET A 127 -18.55 -23.36 -35.15
C MET A 127 -19.24 -22.72 -33.94
N ALA A 128 -18.84 -23.11 -32.72
CA ALA A 128 -19.30 -22.50 -31.48
C ALA A 128 -18.10 -22.19 -30.59
N MET A 129 -18.08 -20.99 -30.00
CA MET A 129 -17.10 -20.66 -28.98
C MET A 129 -17.53 -21.27 -27.64
N PRO A 130 -16.61 -21.74 -26.80
CA PRO A 130 -16.94 -22.21 -25.46
C PRO A 130 -17.71 -21.13 -24.70
N THR A 131 -18.95 -21.47 -24.33
CA THR A 131 -19.83 -20.56 -23.59
C THR A 131 -19.45 -20.61 -22.11
N PHE A 132 -18.33 -19.98 -21.75
CA PHE A 132 -17.91 -19.91 -20.35
C PHE A 132 -18.92 -19.15 -19.47
N HIS A 133 -19.78 -18.31 -20.07
CA HIS A 133 -20.92 -17.69 -19.39
C HIS A 133 -22.12 -17.56 -20.34
N LYS A 134 -23.33 -17.86 -19.84
CA LYS A 134 -24.59 -17.70 -20.59
C LYS A 134 -24.95 -16.22 -20.86
N ASP A 135 -24.32 -15.31 -20.13
CA ASP A 135 -24.52 -13.86 -20.24
C ASP A 135 -23.25 -13.19 -20.78
N PRO A 136 -23.29 -12.50 -21.93
CA PRO A 136 -22.15 -11.77 -22.51
C PRO A 136 -21.53 -10.76 -21.55
N LEU A 137 -22.36 -10.07 -20.74
CA LEU A 137 -21.91 -9.09 -19.76
C LEU A 137 -21.06 -9.73 -18.64
N LYS A 138 -21.44 -10.93 -18.17
CA LYS A 138 -20.69 -11.64 -17.12
C LYS A 138 -19.34 -12.11 -17.63
N ARG A 139 -19.25 -12.50 -18.91
CA ARG A 139 -17.96 -12.82 -19.56
C ARG A 139 -17.05 -11.61 -19.60
N LEU A 140 -17.55 -10.48 -20.10
CA LEU A 140 -16.76 -9.25 -20.19
C LEU A 140 -16.24 -8.82 -18.80
N LEU A 141 -17.08 -8.88 -17.77
CA LEU A 141 -16.65 -8.56 -16.41
C LEU A 141 -15.63 -9.54 -15.84
N ALA A 142 -15.75 -10.83 -16.15
CA ALA A 142 -14.77 -11.83 -15.74
C ALA A 142 -13.42 -11.63 -16.45
N ASP A 143 -13.43 -11.35 -17.76
CA ASP A 143 -12.23 -11.09 -18.55
C ASP A 143 -11.52 -9.80 -18.06
N VAL A 144 -12.27 -8.73 -17.78
CA VAL A 144 -11.73 -7.49 -17.21
C VAL A 144 -11.06 -7.74 -15.85
N ARG A 145 -11.71 -8.50 -14.97
CA ARG A 145 -11.14 -8.88 -13.66
C ARG A 145 -9.87 -9.72 -13.81
N ALA A 146 -9.88 -10.69 -14.72
CA ALA A 146 -8.71 -11.52 -14.99
C ALA A 146 -7.52 -10.67 -15.49
N HIS A 147 -7.76 -9.75 -16.42
CA HIS A 147 -6.73 -8.81 -16.88
C HIS A 147 -6.27 -7.83 -15.80
N GLU A 148 -7.16 -7.37 -14.92
CA GLU A 148 -6.79 -6.57 -13.74
C GLU A 148 -5.87 -7.34 -12.79
N ASP A 149 -6.16 -8.61 -12.52
CA ASP A 149 -5.34 -9.45 -11.66
C ASP A 149 -3.98 -9.78 -12.30
N GLU A 150 -3.93 -10.01 -13.62
CA GLU A 150 -2.66 -10.16 -14.36
C GLU A 150 -1.82 -8.90 -14.30
N ARG A 151 -2.43 -7.73 -14.51
CA ARG A 151 -1.76 -6.43 -14.36
C ARG A 151 -1.21 -6.27 -12.96
N ARG A 152 -1.97 -6.64 -11.93
CA ARG A 152 -1.54 -6.57 -10.52
C ARG A 152 -0.33 -7.46 -10.25
N LYS A 153 -0.35 -8.72 -10.68
CA LYS A 153 0.80 -9.63 -10.55
C LYS A 153 2.03 -9.13 -11.28
N ARG A 154 1.84 -8.47 -12.43
CA ARG A 154 2.95 -7.88 -13.21
C ARG A 154 3.55 -6.68 -12.48
N GLN A 155 2.72 -5.81 -11.90
CA GLN A 155 3.16 -4.67 -11.09
C GLN A 155 3.98 -5.12 -9.88
N GLU A 156 3.52 -6.13 -9.15
CA GLU A 156 4.26 -6.67 -8.00
C GLU A 156 5.63 -7.22 -8.39
N LYS A 157 5.72 -7.97 -9.50
CA LYS A 157 7.00 -8.44 -10.04
C LYS A 157 7.92 -7.27 -10.40
N HIS A 158 7.39 -6.24 -11.04
CA HIS A 158 8.17 -5.05 -11.39
C HIS A 158 8.69 -4.32 -10.16
N GLU A 159 7.87 -4.15 -9.12
CA GLU A 159 8.28 -3.53 -7.86
C GLU A 159 9.43 -4.30 -7.19
N ILE A 160 9.32 -5.63 -7.13
CA ILE A 160 10.39 -6.48 -6.59
C ILE A 160 11.68 -6.32 -7.41
N THR A 161 11.58 -6.37 -8.74
CA THR A 161 12.77 -6.20 -9.60
C THR A 161 13.38 -4.81 -9.47
N TYR A 162 12.57 -3.78 -9.26
CA TYR A 162 13.02 -2.41 -9.05
C TYR A 162 13.80 -2.27 -7.75
N GLN A 163 13.26 -2.79 -6.64
CA GLN A 163 13.94 -2.78 -5.34
C GLN A 163 15.27 -3.55 -5.39
N GLN A 164 15.29 -4.70 -6.06
CA GLN A 164 16.53 -5.47 -6.27
C GLN A 164 17.53 -4.70 -7.14
N ALA A 165 17.06 -4.02 -8.20
CA ALA A 165 17.91 -3.21 -9.06
C ALA A 165 18.53 -2.01 -8.32
N LEU A 166 17.81 -1.38 -7.39
CA LEU A 166 18.36 -0.33 -6.53
C LEU A 166 19.53 -0.86 -5.68
N ILE A 167 19.36 -2.00 -5.03
CA ILE A 167 20.42 -2.63 -4.22
C ILE A 167 21.61 -2.99 -5.11
N ALA A 168 21.35 -3.65 -6.25
CA ALA A 168 22.38 -4.05 -7.19
C ALA A 168 23.16 -2.85 -7.74
N THR A 169 22.47 -1.73 -8.04
CA THR A 169 23.10 -0.51 -8.54
C THR A 169 23.97 0.14 -7.46
N ARG A 170 23.47 0.23 -6.23
CA ARG A 170 24.25 0.73 -5.08
C ARG A 170 25.50 -0.13 -4.84
N GLU A 171 25.37 -1.44 -4.93
CA GLU A 171 26.50 -2.35 -4.76
C GLU A 171 27.51 -2.24 -5.89
N LYS A 172 27.05 -2.10 -7.14
CA LYS A 172 27.93 -1.81 -8.28
C LYS A 172 28.73 -0.53 -8.07
N ILE A 173 28.07 0.59 -7.71
CA ILE A 173 28.74 1.87 -7.42
C ILE A 173 29.77 1.68 -6.30
N LYS A 174 29.41 0.97 -5.22
CA LYS A 174 30.34 0.69 -4.13
C LYS A 174 31.57 -0.13 -4.57
N GLN A 175 31.42 -1.06 -5.50
CA GLN A 175 32.53 -1.86 -6.02
C GLN A 175 33.39 -1.11 -7.03
N THR A 176 32.79 -0.24 -7.86
CA THR A 176 33.51 0.52 -8.89
C THR A 176 34.16 1.78 -8.34
N GLU A 177 33.43 2.59 -7.59
CA GLU A 177 33.90 3.88 -7.06
C GLU A 177 34.48 3.76 -5.65
N GLY A 178 34.11 2.72 -4.89
CA GLY A 178 34.58 2.55 -3.52
C GLY A 178 36.11 2.42 -3.40
N PRO A 179 36.82 1.64 -4.24
CA PRO A 179 38.27 1.58 -4.23
C PRO A 179 38.92 2.94 -4.51
N ASP A 180 38.47 3.65 -5.55
CA ASP A 180 38.99 4.97 -5.93
C ASP A 180 38.73 6.02 -4.83
N MET A 181 37.52 6.01 -4.25
CA MET A 181 37.20 6.87 -3.10
C MET A 181 38.10 6.57 -1.90
N LYS A 182 38.33 5.28 -1.60
CA LYS A 182 39.22 4.87 -0.52
C LYS A 182 40.65 5.34 -0.76
N GLU A 183 41.18 5.17 -1.98
CA GLU A 183 42.52 5.62 -2.34
C GLU A 183 42.64 7.14 -2.25
N ARG A 184 41.65 7.89 -2.77
CA ARG A 184 41.60 9.35 -2.67
C ARG A 184 41.60 9.82 -1.21
N LEU A 185 40.80 9.19 -0.36
CA LEU A 185 40.75 9.50 1.08
C LEU A 185 42.08 9.16 1.77
N GLN A 186 42.70 8.02 1.44
CA GLN A 186 44.01 7.66 1.96
C GLN A 186 45.09 8.65 1.53
N GLU A 187 45.04 9.13 0.28
CA GLU A 187 45.96 10.13 -0.24
C GLU A 187 45.81 11.48 0.48
N GLN A 188 44.59 11.94 0.72
CA GLN A 188 44.35 13.16 1.50
C GLN A 188 44.90 13.05 2.93
N ILE A 189 44.74 11.89 3.58
CA ILE A 189 45.35 11.64 4.89
C ILE A 189 46.88 11.69 4.78
N ARG A 190 47.49 11.00 3.79
CA ARG A 190 48.95 11.00 3.59
C ARG A 190 49.48 12.41 3.37
N GLN A 191 48.82 13.21 2.53
CA GLN A 191 49.17 14.60 2.25
C GLN A 191 49.13 15.45 3.53
N TRP A 192 48.05 15.35 4.31
CA TRP A 192 47.94 16.04 5.59
C TRP A 192 49.08 15.69 6.56
N PHE A 193 49.46 14.41 6.64
CA PHE A 193 50.60 13.97 7.45
C PHE A 193 51.93 14.59 7.00
N ILE A 194 52.15 14.68 5.68
CA ILE A 194 53.37 15.26 5.10
C ILE A 194 53.42 16.78 5.34
N GLU A 195 52.31 17.48 5.11
CA GLU A 195 52.20 18.93 5.33
C GLU A 195 52.46 19.28 6.80
N CYS A 196 51.84 18.54 7.72
CA CYS A 196 52.08 18.76 9.15
C CYS A 196 53.52 18.41 9.57
N ARG A 197 54.15 17.39 8.97
CA ARG A 197 55.58 17.06 9.20
C ARG A 197 56.49 18.19 8.73
N ASN A 198 56.21 18.79 7.58
CA ASN A 198 57.00 19.87 7.00
C ASN A 198 56.94 21.14 7.88
N VAL A 199 55.77 21.43 8.45
CA VAL A 199 55.54 22.59 9.34
C VAL A 199 56.03 22.34 10.77
N SER A 200 55.67 21.21 11.37
CA SER A 200 55.92 20.92 12.80
C SER A 200 57.22 20.15 13.07
N GLN A 201 57.92 19.64 12.04
CA GLN A 201 59.08 18.75 12.12
C GLN A 201 58.85 17.41 12.87
N LYS A 202 57.63 17.14 13.35
CA LYS A 202 57.18 15.90 13.99
C LYS A 202 55.87 15.43 13.35
N PHE A 203 55.64 14.11 13.38
CA PHE A 203 54.37 13.57 12.89
C PHE A 203 53.23 13.91 13.85
N PRO A 204 52.05 14.32 13.34
CA PRO A 204 50.86 14.52 14.16
C PRO A 204 50.32 13.21 14.71
N ASP A 205 49.67 13.29 15.88
CA ASP A 205 48.77 12.23 16.33
C ASP A 205 47.43 12.35 15.59
N PHE A 206 46.75 11.22 15.39
CA PHE A 206 45.40 11.22 14.80
C PHE A 206 44.41 11.99 15.70
N PRO A 207 43.43 12.72 15.13
CA PRO A 207 42.40 13.38 15.93
C PRO A 207 41.57 12.37 16.74
N ASP A 208 41.24 12.71 17.98
CA ASP A 208 40.43 11.86 18.87
C ASP A 208 38.99 11.66 18.35
N GLU A 209 38.40 10.50 18.67
CA GLU A 209 37.04 10.11 18.23
C GLU A 209 35.96 11.06 18.76
N ASP A 210 36.09 11.54 20.00
CA ASP A 210 35.16 12.49 20.64
C ASP A 210 35.13 13.87 19.95
N ASP A 211 36.21 14.20 19.23
CA ASP A 211 36.39 15.46 18.51
C ASP A 211 36.05 15.35 17.02
N GLY A 212 35.48 14.23 16.55
CA GLY A 212 35.09 14.03 15.15
C GLY A 212 36.15 13.31 14.29
N GLY A 213 37.24 12.82 14.88
CA GLY A 213 38.18 11.90 14.26
C GLY A 213 38.73 12.35 12.90
N SER A 214 38.87 11.40 11.96
CA SER A 214 39.40 11.64 10.62
C SER A 214 38.52 12.52 9.73
N ASN A 215 37.26 12.80 10.11
CA ASN A 215 36.40 13.71 9.34
C ASN A 215 36.93 15.15 9.32
N LYS A 216 37.63 15.58 10.39
CA LYS A 216 38.31 16.88 10.44
C LYS A 216 39.43 17.03 9.40
N ILE A 217 40.00 15.92 8.90
CA ILE A 217 41.07 15.91 7.89
C ILE A 217 40.48 16.08 6.48
N PHE A 218 39.21 15.71 6.29
CA PHE A 218 38.52 15.78 4.99
C PHE A 218 37.73 17.08 4.76
N GLU A 219 37.53 17.89 5.80
CA GLU A 219 37.08 19.27 5.66
C GLU A 219 38.16 20.05 4.90
N LYS A 220 37.79 20.67 3.78
CA LYS A 220 38.69 21.51 2.98
C LYS A 220 39.03 22.79 3.75
N LYS A 221 39.93 22.69 4.74
CA LYS A 221 40.55 23.84 5.38
C LYS A 221 41.76 24.26 4.56
N THR A 222 41.91 25.56 4.33
CA THR A 222 43.09 26.14 3.68
C THR A 222 44.31 25.99 4.59
N VAL A 223 45.49 25.86 3.99
CA VAL A 223 46.79 25.65 4.68
C VAL A 223 47.03 26.68 5.82
N GLU A 224 46.43 27.87 5.70
CA GLU A 224 46.49 28.96 6.66
C GLU A 224 45.69 28.70 7.96
N GLU A 225 44.53 28.06 7.89
CA GLU A 225 43.71 27.72 9.08
C GLU A 225 44.32 26.54 9.86
N ILE A 226 45.06 25.67 9.16
CA ILE A 226 45.84 24.57 9.77
C ILE A 226 47.02 25.13 10.58
N GLN A 227 47.65 26.22 10.12
CA GLN A 227 48.71 26.92 10.85
C GLN A 227 48.18 27.61 12.12
N GLU A 228 47.03 28.30 12.04
CA GLU A 228 46.43 28.97 13.20
C GLU A 228 45.97 27.99 14.30
N GLU A 229 45.43 26.82 13.94
CA GLU A 229 45.10 25.76 14.92
C GLU A 229 46.35 25.07 15.51
N LEU A 230 47.45 24.96 14.75
CA LEU A 230 48.73 24.39 15.23
C LEU A 230 49.48 25.36 16.16
N ASP A 231 49.47 26.66 15.86
CA ASP A 231 50.06 27.70 16.71
C ASP A 231 49.29 27.83 18.03
N ALA A 232 47.95 27.76 18.00
CA ALA A 232 47.14 27.69 19.20
C ALA A 232 47.40 26.43 20.05
N LYS A 233 47.71 25.27 19.42
CA LYS A 233 48.06 24.03 20.14
C LYS A 233 49.49 24.03 20.67
N LEU A 234 50.45 24.64 19.97
CA LEU A 234 51.84 24.81 20.41
C LEU A 234 51.95 25.78 21.59
N GLU A 235 51.13 26.84 21.62
CA GLU A 235 51.01 27.72 22.80
C GLU A 235 50.37 27.02 24.01
N SER A 236 49.46 26.04 23.79
CA SER A 236 48.83 25.29 24.89
C SER A 236 49.73 24.20 25.51
N LYS A 237 50.73 23.68 24.78
CA LYS A 237 51.66 22.64 25.27
C LYS A 237 52.88 23.19 26.03
N GLY A 238 53.03 24.51 26.09
CA GLY A 238 54.04 25.21 26.89
C GLY A 238 53.57 25.60 28.30
N GLY A 239 53.00 24.68 29.07
CA GLY A 239 52.55 25.05 30.42
C GLY A 239 51.95 23.93 31.26
N LYS A 240 52.71 23.53 32.29
CA LYS A 240 52.30 22.87 33.54
C LYS A 240 51.99 21.37 33.52
N GLY A 241 53.02 20.63 33.91
CA GLY A 241 52.85 19.48 34.80
C GLY A 241 52.46 19.90 36.22
N ASP A 242 51.38 19.26 36.68
CA ASP A 242 51.08 18.80 38.04
C ASP A 242 50.92 19.77 39.24
N LYS A 243 49.66 19.96 39.66
CA LYS A 243 49.25 19.55 41.02
C LYS A 243 47.72 19.38 41.15
N LYS A 244 47.33 18.10 41.03
CA LYS A 244 46.22 17.38 41.68
C LYS A 244 45.39 18.13 42.76
N GLY A 245 44.07 18.20 42.56
CA GLY A 245 43.11 17.86 43.61
C GLY A 245 41.96 18.82 43.93
N LYS A 246 40.74 18.30 43.72
CA LYS A 246 39.49 18.47 44.51
C LYS A 246 38.45 19.54 44.09
N LYS A 247 37.37 18.99 43.52
CA LYS A 247 35.93 19.20 43.84
C LYS A 247 35.35 20.62 43.69
N GLY A 248 34.37 20.71 42.79
CA GLY A 248 33.02 21.08 43.20
C GLY A 248 32.38 22.30 42.54
N LYS A 249 31.53 22.01 41.55
CA LYS A 249 30.15 22.51 41.41
C LYS A 249 29.91 24.02 41.19
N LYS A 250 29.26 24.24 40.04
CA LYS A 250 28.01 25.02 39.84
C LYS A 250 28.15 26.54 39.63
N GLY A 251 27.82 26.95 38.41
CA GLY A 251 26.65 27.82 38.23
C GLY A 251 26.92 29.26 37.77
N LYS A 252 26.73 29.46 36.46
CA LYS A 252 25.75 30.37 35.84
C LYS A 252 25.90 31.89 36.06
N LYS A 253 25.90 32.60 34.91
CA LYS A 253 25.33 33.94 34.65
C LYS A 253 26.22 35.11 35.16
N GLU A 254 26.45 36.21 34.45
CA GLU A 254 25.56 37.00 33.59
C GLU A 254 26.30 37.75 32.46
N LYS A 255 25.58 37.86 31.34
CA LYS A 255 25.73 38.83 30.25
C LYS A 255 25.12 40.16 30.68
N LYS A 256 25.75 41.29 30.32
CA LYS A 256 25.10 42.57 29.96
C LYS A 256 26.19 43.49 29.40
N GLY A 257 26.10 44.11 28.23
CA GLY A 257 25.02 44.31 27.29
C GLY A 257 25.20 45.70 26.65
N LYS A 258 24.53 45.92 25.50
CA LYS A 258 24.30 47.23 24.83
C LYS A 258 25.53 47.83 24.12
N LYS A 259 25.44 48.51 22.96
CA LYS A 259 24.31 49.05 22.19
C LYS A 259 24.81 49.55 20.82
N GLY A 260 23.97 49.42 19.80
CA GLY A 260 23.80 50.36 18.67
C GLY A 260 24.94 50.41 17.63
N LYS A 261 24.73 50.89 16.40
CA LYS A 261 23.65 51.73 15.85
C LYS A 261 23.91 51.84 14.33
N LYS A 262 22.84 51.93 13.51
CA LYS A 262 22.73 52.62 12.19
C LYS A 262 23.92 52.46 11.20
N GLY A 263 23.80 51.80 10.05
CA GLY A 263 22.81 52.03 9.00
C GLY A 263 23.31 53.05 7.97
N LYS A 264 23.69 52.62 6.74
CA LYS A 264 23.50 53.39 5.50
C LYS A 264 23.82 52.58 4.22
N LYS A 265 22.74 52.27 3.50
CA LYS A 265 22.53 52.18 2.05
C LYS A 265 23.73 52.63 1.16
N LYS A 266 24.19 51.75 0.25
CA LYS A 266 24.46 52.13 -1.15
C LYS A 266 24.27 50.93 -2.09
N LYS A 267 23.54 51.23 -3.16
CA LYS A 267 22.97 50.40 -4.23
C LYS A 267 23.95 50.40 -5.41
N LYS A 268 24.29 49.24 -6.01
CA LYS A 268 24.31 48.99 -7.49
C LYS A 268 24.99 47.66 -7.89
N GLY A 269 24.33 46.96 -8.83
CA GLY A 269 24.83 45.83 -9.63
C GLY A 269 24.58 44.48 -8.95
N GLY A 270 23.73 43.56 -9.41
CA GLY A 270 23.28 43.29 -10.78
C GLY A 270 23.90 41.98 -11.23
N ASP A 271 23.35 40.86 -10.77
CA ASP A 271 23.35 39.60 -11.49
C ASP A 271 22.21 38.75 -10.92
N ASP A 272 21.24 38.43 -11.77
CA ASP A 272 20.15 37.55 -11.45
C ASP A 272 20.72 36.14 -11.39
N GLU A 273 20.76 35.52 -10.20
CA GLU A 273 20.97 34.07 -10.08
C GLU A 273 19.74 33.39 -10.67
N GLU A 274 19.79 33.18 -11.98
CA GLU A 274 18.87 32.36 -12.77
C GLU A 274 18.99 30.92 -12.26
N GLY A 275 18.22 30.62 -11.21
CA GLY A 275 17.98 29.26 -10.75
C GLY A 275 17.43 28.44 -11.90
N TRP A 276 17.89 27.19 -12.01
CA TRP A 276 17.48 26.24 -13.05
C TRP A 276 15.97 26.26 -13.30
N THR A 277 15.56 26.75 -14.47
CA THR A 277 14.17 26.77 -14.91
C THR A 277 13.84 25.48 -15.65
N LEU A 278 12.74 24.82 -15.26
CA LEU A 278 12.25 23.61 -15.91
C LEU A 278 11.90 23.92 -17.37
N PRO A 279 12.37 23.15 -18.37
CA PRO A 279 11.94 23.34 -19.75
C PRO A 279 10.43 23.13 -19.85
N GLU A 280 9.74 24.06 -20.51
CA GLU A 280 8.30 23.94 -20.72
C GLU A 280 7.98 22.62 -21.44
N SER A 281 7.07 21.84 -20.85
CA SER A 281 6.71 20.52 -21.38
C SER A 281 6.09 20.66 -22.78
N GLN A 282 6.76 20.09 -23.78
CA GLN A 282 6.25 20.02 -25.15
C GLN A 282 4.87 19.34 -25.20
N PHE A 283 4.61 18.37 -24.31
CA PHE A 283 3.30 17.72 -24.19
C PHE A 283 2.19 18.70 -23.82
N VAL A 284 2.44 19.63 -22.90
CA VAL A 284 1.43 20.63 -22.51
C VAL A 284 1.12 21.55 -23.69
N THR A 285 2.15 21.96 -24.44
CA THR A 285 1.98 22.85 -25.58
C THR A 285 1.35 22.18 -26.79
N GLU A 286 1.72 20.94 -27.10
CA GLU A 286 1.26 20.23 -28.30
C GLU A 286 -0.05 19.43 -28.10
N MET A 287 -0.30 18.88 -26.92
CA MET A 287 -1.48 18.04 -26.68
C MET A 287 -2.56 18.76 -25.88
N ILE A 288 -2.17 19.48 -24.82
CA ILE A 288 -3.15 20.04 -23.88
C ILE A 288 -3.71 21.38 -24.38
N LYS A 289 -2.87 22.30 -24.86
CA LYS A 289 -3.36 23.60 -25.35
C LYS A 289 -4.37 23.45 -26.50
N PRO A 290 -4.14 22.61 -27.53
CA PRO A 290 -5.12 22.46 -28.63
C PRO A 290 -6.42 21.79 -28.17
N SER A 291 -6.35 20.77 -27.30
CA SER A 291 -7.53 20.09 -26.78
C SER A 291 -8.36 20.97 -25.85
N THR A 292 -7.71 21.84 -25.08
CA THR A 292 -8.40 22.81 -24.22
C THR A 292 -9.07 23.88 -25.07
N GLN A 293 -8.42 24.34 -26.14
CA GLN A 293 -9.01 25.28 -27.09
C GLN A 293 -10.21 24.68 -27.82
N THR A 294 -10.14 23.42 -28.27
CA THR A 294 -11.29 22.76 -28.93
C THR A 294 -12.45 22.55 -27.98
N TYR A 295 -12.19 22.25 -26.71
CA TYR A 295 -13.23 22.18 -25.68
C TYR A 295 -13.90 23.53 -25.47
N GLN A 296 -13.14 24.59 -25.23
CA GLN A 296 -13.68 25.94 -25.01
C GLN A 296 -14.43 26.48 -26.25
N SER A 297 -13.91 26.22 -27.45
CA SER A 297 -14.53 26.74 -28.66
C SER A 297 -15.80 26.00 -29.08
N PHE A 298 -15.85 24.68 -28.87
CA PHE A 298 -16.86 23.83 -29.50
C PHE A 298 -17.77 23.10 -28.51
N TRP A 299 -17.26 22.78 -27.31
CA TRP A 299 -17.97 21.95 -26.33
C TRP A 299 -18.51 22.76 -25.16
N GLU A 300 -17.83 23.82 -24.74
CA GLU A 300 -18.25 24.68 -23.61
C GLU A 300 -19.58 25.38 -23.88
N THR A 301 -19.84 25.76 -25.13
CA THR A 301 -21.07 26.47 -25.53
C THR A 301 -22.13 25.55 -26.15
N ARG A 302 -21.89 24.24 -26.17
CA ARG A 302 -22.82 23.29 -26.77
C ARG A 302 -23.92 22.94 -25.78
N ASP A 303 -25.09 23.54 -25.99
CA ASP A 303 -26.31 23.24 -25.23
C ASP A 303 -26.85 21.86 -25.69
N GLU A 304 -26.81 20.85 -24.82
CA GLU A 304 -27.33 19.50 -25.10
C GLU A 304 -28.84 19.41 -24.81
N ALA A 305 -29.61 20.33 -25.40
CA ALA A 305 -31.08 20.33 -25.38
C ALA A 305 -31.66 19.73 -26.67
#